data_AF-A0A6S7KNE7-F1
#
_entry.id   AF-A0A6S7KNE7-F1
#
_cell.length_a   1.000
_cell.length_b   1.000
_cell.length_c   1.000
_cell.angle_alpha   90.00
_cell.angle_beta   90.00
_cell.angle_gamma   90.00
#
_symmetry.space_group_name_H-M   'P 1'
#
loop_
_entity.id
_entity.type
_entity.pdbx_description
1 polymer ?
#
loop_
_entity_poly.entity_id
_entity_poly.type
_entity_poly.pdbx_seq_one_letter_code
_entity_poly.pdbx_strand_id
1 'polypeptide(L)'
;MDALGGLSTRDILTAIRNATGPRPALFVPEISFELLVKRQIRRLEDPGLRCVELVHEEMQRIIQHAFAHVLEIQRFPALHNRIVEVVSDVLFKRLKPTNDMVENLVKIELAYINTNHPDFTDATAVVSDIVKRESQQASLRHKNKQTPSLEV
;
A
#
# COMPACT_ATOMS: atom_id res chain seq x y z
N MET A 1 7.34 0.35 0.51
CA MET A 1 6.80 -1.02 0.61
C MET A 1 6.90 -1.68 -0.74
N ASP A 2 7.30 -2.95 -0.79
CA ASP A 2 7.17 -3.74 -2.02
C ASP A 2 5.72 -4.19 -2.20
N ALA A 3 5.09 -3.72 -3.28
CA ALA A 3 3.70 -4.03 -3.65
C ALA A 3 3.51 -5.50 -4.03
N LEU A 4 4.57 -6.17 -4.51
CA LEU A 4 4.57 -7.60 -4.80
C LEU A 4 5.07 -8.44 -3.62
N GLY A 5 5.39 -7.78 -2.50
CA GLY A 5 5.87 -8.43 -1.29
C GLY A 5 4.92 -9.54 -0.83
N GLY A 6 5.47 -10.75 -0.68
CA GLY A 6 4.72 -11.93 -0.25
C GLY A 6 3.83 -12.56 -1.33
N LEU A 7 3.87 -12.10 -2.59
CA LEU A 7 3.15 -12.71 -3.73
C LEU A 7 4.11 -13.58 -4.55
N SER A 8 4.43 -14.78 -4.06
CA SER A 8 5.14 -15.74 -4.92
C SER A 8 4.20 -16.31 -5.99
N THR A 9 4.74 -16.71 -7.14
CA THR A 9 3.95 -17.39 -8.20
C THR A 9 3.19 -18.58 -7.65
N ARG A 10 3.79 -19.32 -6.71
CA ARG A 10 3.15 -20.45 -6.03
C ARG A 10 1.94 -20.00 -5.21
N ASP A 11 2.04 -18.90 -4.49
CA ASP A 11 0.93 -18.37 -3.67
C ASP A 11 -0.22 -17.90 -4.54
N ILE A 12 0.08 -17.25 -5.68
CA ILE A 12 -0.91 -16.81 -6.66
C ILE A 12 -1.64 -18.02 -7.25
N LEU A 13 -0.90 -19.04 -7.73
CA LEU A 13 -1.51 -20.27 -8.27
C LEU A 13 -2.34 -21.02 -7.23
N THR A 14 -1.88 -21.03 -5.98
CA THR A 14 -2.62 -21.64 -4.86
C THR A 14 -3.91 -20.87 -4.58
N ALA A 15 -3.87 -19.53 -4.57
CA ALA A 15 -5.05 -18.70 -4.41
C ALA A 15 -6.07 -18.93 -5.54
N ILE A 16 -5.62 -19.01 -6.79
CA ILE A 16 -6.47 -19.32 -7.95
C ILE A 16 -7.13 -20.70 -7.79
N ARG A 17 -6.35 -21.72 -7.41
CA ARG A 17 -6.87 -23.09 -7.21
C ARG A 17 -7.90 -23.13 -6.09
N ASN A 18 -7.63 -22.45 -4.98
CA ASN A 18 -8.55 -22.38 -3.84
C ASN A 18 -9.84 -21.61 -4.18
N ALA A 19 -9.73 -20.51 -4.94
CA ALA A 19 -10.87 -19.73 -5.43
C ALA A 19 -11.72 -20.52 -6.43
N THR A 20 -11.10 -21.37 -7.25
CA THR A 20 -11.78 -22.27 -8.20
C THR A 20 -12.57 -23.37 -7.48
N GLY A 21 -12.03 -23.85 -6.35
CA GLY A 21 -12.64 -24.90 -5.57
C GLY A 21 -12.62 -26.26 -6.29
N PRO A 22 -13.56 -27.17 -6.00
CA PRO A 22 -13.53 -28.54 -6.51
C PRO A 22 -14.03 -28.69 -7.95
N ARG A 23 -14.61 -27.64 -8.55
CA ARG A 23 -15.18 -27.68 -9.90
C ARG A 23 -14.13 -27.28 -10.93
N PRO A 24 -14.12 -27.89 -12.13
CA PRO A 24 -13.28 -27.42 -13.21
C PRO A 24 -13.70 -26.01 -13.64
N ALA A 25 -12.72 -25.14 -13.91
CA ALA A 25 -12.94 -23.79 -14.42
C ALA A 25 -12.27 -23.61 -15.79
N LEU A 26 -12.95 -22.89 -16.68
CA LEU A 26 -12.43 -22.52 -17.99
C LEU A 26 -11.60 -21.23 -17.93
N PHE A 27 -11.85 -20.39 -16.94
CA PHE A 27 -11.20 -19.10 -16.75
C PHE A 27 -10.76 -18.93 -15.29
N VAL A 28 -9.80 -18.05 -15.06
CA VAL A 28 -9.33 -17.69 -13.71
C VAL A 28 -10.45 -16.94 -12.97
N PRO A 29 -10.83 -17.34 -11.75
CA PRO A 29 -11.86 -16.63 -10.99
C PRO A 29 -11.40 -15.24 -10.55
N GLU A 30 -12.26 -14.22 -10.73
CA GLU A 30 -11.99 -12.83 -10.32
C GLU A 30 -11.73 -12.69 -8.81
N ILE A 31 -12.41 -13.51 -8.00
CA ILE A 31 -12.24 -13.50 -6.53
C ILE A 31 -10.80 -13.81 -6.11
N SER A 32 -10.03 -14.54 -6.93
CA SER A 32 -8.61 -14.81 -6.67
C SER A 32 -7.81 -13.51 -6.67
N PHE A 33 -8.05 -12.65 -7.66
CA PHE A 33 -7.42 -11.34 -7.76
C PHE A 33 -7.83 -10.45 -6.58
N GLU A 34 -9.14 -10.37 -6.31
CA GLU A 34 -9.68 -9.57 -5.22
C GLU A 34 -9.07 -9.95 -3.87
N LEU A 35 -8.97 -11.25 -3.57
CA LEU A 35 -8.34 -11.75 -2.35
C LEU A 35 -6.88 -11.33 -2.22
N LEU A 36 -6.11 -11.45 -3.31
CA LEU A 36 -4.69 -11.10 -3.33
C LEU A 36 -4.48 -9.59 -3.15
N VAL A 37 -5.28 -8.76 -3.82
CA VAL A 37 -5.24 -7.29 -3.70
C VAL A 37 -5.65 -6.86 -2.29
N LYS A 38 -6.76 -7.37 -1.76
CA LYS A 38 -7.20 -7.08 -0.39
C LYS A 38 -6.14 -7.47 0.65
N ARG A 39 -5.41 -8.56 0.42
CA ARG A 39 -4.28 -8.94 1.30
C ARG A 39 -3.16 -7.90 1.27
N GLN A 40 -2.88 -7.29 0.13
CA GLN A 40 -1.88 -6.21 0.03
C GLN A 40 -2.38 -4.91 0.67
N ILE A 41 -3.65 -4.54 0.46
CA ILE A 41 -4.25 -3.34 1.05
C ILE A 41 -4.22 -3.39 2.58
N ARG A 42 -4.53 -4.54 3.20
CA ARG A 42 -4.47 -4.71 4.67
C ARG A 42 -3.11 -4.36 5.26
N ARG A 43 -2.01 -4.54 4.51
CA ARG A 43 -0.66 -4.21 4.99
C ARG A 43 -0.45 -2.71 5.18
N LEU A 44 -1.34 -1.86 4.65
CA LEU A 44 -1.26 -0.40 4.78
C LEU A 44 -1.81 0.12 6.11
N GLU A 45 -2.51 -0.70 6.90
CA GLU A 45 -3.11 -0.30 8.17
C GLU A 45 -2.04 0.03 9.22
N ASP A 46 -1.15 -0.93 9.53
CA ASP A 46 -0.06 -0.77 10.49
C ASP A 46 0.82 0.47 10.22
N PRO A 47 1.37 0.70 9.01
CA PRO A 47 2.15 1.91 8.75
C PRO A 47 1.31 3.19 8.81
N GLY A 48 0.01 3.12 8.50
CA GLY A 48 -0.91 4.25 8.64
C GLY A 48 -1.09 4.65 10.11
N LEU A 49 -1.35 3.67 10.98
CA LEU A 49 -1.45 3.88 12.44
C LEU A 49 -0.12 4.37 13.02
N ARG A 50 1.00 3.77 12.60
CA ARG A 50 2.33 4.22 13.03
C ARG A 50 2.60 5.67 12.63
N CYS A 51 2.13 6.10 11.46
CA CYS A 51 2.24 7.50 11.05
C CYS A 51 1.48 8.44 12.01
N VAL A 52 0.28 8.06 12.45
CA VAL A 52 -0.51 8.84 13.42
C VAL A 52 0.25 8.98 14.75
N GLU A 53 0.85 7.89 15.25
CA GLU A 53 1.68 7.92 16.46
C GLU A 53 2.87 8.87 16.33
N LEU A 54 3.61 8.79 15.22
CA LEU A 54 4.76 9.65 14.95
C LEU A 54 4.36 11.13 14.87
N VAL A 55 3.22 11.44 14.23
CA VAL A 55 2.68 12.80 14.19
C VAL A 55 2.29 13.27 15.59
N HIS A 56 1.65 12.42 16.40
CA HIS A 56 1.30 12.76 17.79
C HIS A 56 2.53 13.07 18.64
N GLU A 57 3.58 12.25 18.55
CA GLU A 57 4.87 12.47 19.22
C GLU A 57 5.54 13.78 18.75
N GLU A 58 5.51 14.09 17.45
CA GLU A 58 6.03 15.34 16.91
C GLU A 58 5.25 16.55 17.43
N MET A 59 3.92 16.48 17.47
CA MET A 59 3.09 17.57 18.01
C MET A 59 3.42 17.85 19.48
N GLN A 60 3.66 16.81 20.29
CA GLN A 60 4.13 16.98 21.67
C GLN A 60 5.50 17.67 21.75
N ARG A 61 6.45 17.29 20.87
CA ARG A 61 7.76 17.94 20.79
C ARG A 61 7.67 19.41 20.38
N ILE A 62 6.80 19.74 19.42
CA ILE A 62 6.56 21.13 18.99
C ILE A 62 6.05 21.98 20.17
N ILE A 63 5.15 21.46 21.00
CA ILE A 63 4.64 22.18 22.18
C ILE A 63 5.77 22.51 23.16
N GLN A 64 6.63 21.54 23.45
CA GLN A 64 7.79 21.74 24.33
C GLN A 64 8.76 22.78 23.77
N HIS A 65 9.02 22.72 22.46
CA HIS A 65 9.91 23.66 21.78
C HIS A 65 9.32 25.07 21.67
N ALA A 66 8.01 25.20 21.46
CA ALA A 66 7.34 26.49 21.29
C ALA A 66 7.50 27.40 22.52
N PHE A 67 7.50 26.84 23.73
CA PHE A 67 7.66 27.61 24.96
C PHE A 67 9.13 27.88 25.34
N ALA A 68 10.09 27.17 24.74
CA ALA A 68 11.51 27.35 25.05
C ALA A 68 12.02 28.77 24.71
N HIS A 69 11.40 29.44 23.73
CA HIS A 69 11.82 30.76 23.25
C HIS A 69 10.93 31.92 23.73
N VAL A 70 9.91 31.67 24.56
CA VAL A 70 8.98 32.70 25.04
C VAL A 70 9.38 33.14 26.45
N LEU A 71 10.16 34.22 26.55
CA LEU A 71 10.70 34.70 27.82
C LEU A 71 9.59 35.13 28.80
N GLU A 72 8.45 35.60 28.30
CA GLU A 72 7.30 36.01 29.11
C GLU A 72 6.67 34.83 29.85
N ILE A 73 6.65 33.64 29.24
CA ILE A 73 6.03 32.45 29.85
C ILE A 73 6.85 31.95 31.05
N GLN A 74 8.17 32.19 31.06
CA GLN A 74 9.06 31.82 32.16
C GLN A 74 8.71 32.54 33.46
N ARG A 75 8.08 33.72 33.38
CA ARG A 75 7.60 34.47 34.55
C ARG A 75 6.34 33.88 35.17
N PHE A 76 5.63 33.01 34.44
CA PHE A 76 4.35 32.42 34.85
C PHE A 76 4.37 30.88 34.74
N PRO A 77 5.17 30.18 35.57
CA PRO A 77 5.36 28.73 35.47
C PRO A 77 4.06 27.92 35.68
N ALA A 78 3.16 28.40 36.53
CA ALA A 78 1.86 27.77 36.73
C ALA A 78 0.98 27.84 35.46
N LEU A 79 1.01 28.97 34.74
CA LEU A 79 0.29 29.14 33.48
C LEU A 79 0.90 28.25 32.39
N HIS A 80 2.22 28.21 32.27
CA HIS A 80 2.93 27.32 31.36
C HIS A 80 2.47 25.87 31.53
N ASN A 81 2.54 25.35 32.76
CA ASN A 81 2.17 23.96 33.04
C ASN A 81 0.71 23.69 32.68
N ARG A 82 -0.19 24.63 33.00
CA ARG A 82 -1.61 24.49 32.68
C ARG A 82 -1.88 24.48 31.17
N ILE A 83 -1.14 25.28 30.39
CA ILE A 83 -1.26 25.27 28.93
C ILE A 83 -0.77 23.92 28.37
N VAL A 84 0.42 23.46 28.78
CA VAL A 84 0.98 22.19 28.31
C VAL A 84 0.04 21.02 28.63
N GLU A 85 -0.54 20.99 29.83
CA GLU A 85 -1.54 20.01 30.23
C GLU A 85 -2.76 20.02 29.31
N VAL A 86 -3.39 21.19 29.11
CA VAL A 86 -4.60 21.31 28.28
C VAL A 86 -4.33 20.91 26.82
N VAL A 87 -3.20 21.34 26.25
CA VAL A 87 -2.87 20.98 24.86
C VAL A 87 -2.57 19.48 24.75
N SER A 88 -1.83 18.90 25.68
CA SER A 88 -1.53 17.47 25.70
C SER A 88 -2.82 16.64 25.79
N ASP A 89 -3.76 17.05 26.64
CA ASP A 89 -5.08 16.42 26.78
C ASP A 89 -5.88 16.48 25.47
N VAL A 90 -5.85 17.62 24.77
CA VAL A 90 -6.52 17.76 23.48
C VAL A 90 -5.90 16.82 22.46
N LEU A 91 -4.57 16.77 22.35
CA LEU A 91 -3.89 15.86 21.41
C LEU A 91 -4.20 14.40 21.72
N PHE A 92 -4.18 14.01 23.00
CA PHE A 92 -4.49 12.64 23.41
C PHE A 92 -5.93 12.25 23.06
N LYS A 93 -6.90 13.14 23.33
CA LYS A 93 -8.32 12.93 22.97
C LYS A 93 -8.54 12.80 21.47
N ARG A 94 -7.68 13.39 20.63
CA ARG A 94 -7.77 13.32 19.15
C ARG A 94 -7.03 12.11 18.57
N LEU A 95 -6.19 11.42 19.34
CA LEU A 95 -5.45 10.25 18.87
C LEU A 95 -6.39 9.12 18.44
N LYS A 96 -7.30 8.68 19.32
CA LYS A 96 -8.24 7.58 19.02
C LYS A 96 -9.16 7.86 17.82
N PRO A 97 -9.84 9.03 17.72
CA PRO A 97 -10.63 9.36 16.53
C PRO A 97 -9.84 9.36 15.23
N THR A 98 -8.56 9.73 15.28
CA THR A 98 -7.69 9.74 14.09
C THR A 98 -7.31 8.32 13.68
N ASN A 99 -6.97 7.46 14.65
CA ASN A 99 -6.75 6.03 14.39
C ASN A 99 -7.99 5.38 13.79
N ASP A 100 -9.18 5.66 14.34
CA ASP A 100 -10.45 5.15 13.81
C ASP A 100 -10.68 5.56 12.36
N MET A 101 -10.33 6.80 12.02
CA MET A 101 -10.42 7.28 10.64
C MET A 101 -9.46 6.53 9.72
N VAL A 102 -8.21 6.31 10.13
CA VAL A 102 -7.22 5.55 9.34
C VAL A 102 -7.69 4.11 9.11
N GLU A 103 -8.16 3.44 10.17
CA GLU A 103 -8.73 2.09 10.03
C GLU A 103 -9.94 2.09 9.08
N ASN A 104 -10.82 3.08 9.18
CA ASN A 104 -11.99 3.18 8.32
C ASN A 104 -11.62 3.40 6.86
N LEU A 105 -10.60 4.20 6.57
CA LEU A 105 -10.07 4.37 5.22
C LEU A 105 -9.60 3.03 4.64
N VAL A 106 -8.84 2.24 5.41
CA VAL A 106 -8.43 0.90 4.97
C VAL A 106 -9.64 -0.02 4.77
N LYS A 107 -10.63 0.02 5.68
CA LYS A 107 -11.87 -0.77 5.55
C LYS A 107 -12.67 -0.40 4.30
N ILE A 108 -12.69 0.87 3.90
CA ILE A 108 -13.34 1.34 2.65
C ILE A 108 -12.65 0.71 1.43
N GLU A 109 -11.32 0.77 1.36
CA GLU A 109 -10.55 0.17 0.26
C GLU A 109 -10.69 -1.36 0.21
N LEU A 110 -10.93 -2.00 1.36
CA LEU A 110 -11.20 -3.45 1.44
C LEU A 110 -12.65 -3.82 1.11
N ALA A 111 -13.59 -2.88 1.15
CA ALA A 111 -14.99 -3.16 0.90
C ALA A 111 -15.25 -3.44 -0.59
N TYR A 112 -14.59 -2.70 -1.49
CA TYR A 112 -14.81 -2.80 -2.92
C TYR A 112 -13.54 -2.52 -3.72
N ILE A 113 -13.26 -3.36 -4.71
CA ILE A 113 -12.17 -3.15 -5.66
C ILE A 113 -12.76 -2.65 -6.97
N ASN A 114 -12.43 -1.41 -7.35
CA ASN A 114 -12.92 -0.80 -8.58
C ASN A 114 -12.04 -1.17 -9.79
N THR A 115 -12.41 -2.22 -10.51
CA THR A 115 -11.73 -2.62 -11.76
C THR A 115 -12.04 -1.70 -12.95
N ASN A 116 -12.98 -0.75 -12.81
CA ASN A 116 -13.28 0.26 -13.83
C ASN A 116 -12.52 1.57 -13.61
N HIS A 117 -11.57 1.60 -12.68
CA HIS A 117 -10.76 2.78 -12.41
C HIS A 117 -9.93 3.16 -13.67
N PRO A 118 -9.83 4.45 -14.05
CA PRO A 118 -9.13 4.86 -15.27
C PRO A 118 -7.65 4.44 -15.32
N ASP A 119 -7.01 4.37 -14.16
CA ASP A 119 -5.61 3.89 -14.06
C ASP A 119 -5.48 2.36 -14.06
N PHE A 120 -6.60 1.63 -13.94
CA PHE A 120 -6.62 0.18 -14.02
C PHE A 120 -6.74 -0.24 -15.49
N THR A 121 -5.60 -0.53 -16.12
CA THR A 121 -5.56 -0.94 -17.53
C THR A 121 -6.12 -2.34 -17.70
N ASP A 122 -6.89 -2.53 -18.79
CA ASP A 122 -7.46 -3.83 -19.14
C ASP A 122 -6.33 -4.87 -19.32
N ALA A 123 -6.43 -5.99 -18.60
CA ALA A 123 -5.51 -7.12 -18.69
C ALA A 123 -5.32 -7.58 -20.13
N THR A 124 -6.34 -7.41 -20.98
CA THR A 124 -6.30 -7.74 -22.40
C THR A 124 -5.27 -6.92 -23.18
N ALA A 125 -5.15 -5.62 -22.87
CA ALA A 125 -4.13 -4.75 -23.48
C ALA A 125 -2.72 -5.18 -23.06
N VAL A 126 -2.54 -5.47 -21.76
CA VAL A 126 -1.26 -5.91 -21.19
C VAL A 126 -0.84 -7.27 -21.76
N VAL A 127 -1.76 -8.24 -21.85
CA VAL A 127 -1.50 -9.56 -22.44
C VAL A 127 -1.15 -9.42 -23.92
N SER A 128 -1.83 -8.55 -24.67
CA SER A 128 -1.51 -8.32 -26.09
C SER A 128 -0.08 -7.79 -26.28
N ASP A 129 0.38 -6.92 -25.37
CA ASP A 129 1.74 -6.39 -25.40
C ASP A 129 2.79 -7.42 -24.98
N ILE A 130 2.47 -8.28 -23.99
CA ILE A 130 3.33 -9.40 -23.60
C ILE A 130 3.48 -10.38 -24.76
N VAL A 131 2.38 -10.78 -25.40
CA VAL A 131 2.38 -11.71 -26.54
C VAL A 131 3.17 -11.12 -27.72
N LYS A 132 3.01 -9.82 -28.01
CA LYS A 132 3.82 -9.12 -29.01
C LYS A 132 5.31 -9.16 -28.66
N ARG A 133 5.69 -8.88 -27.41
CA ARG A 133 7.10 -8.94 -26.97
C ARG A 133 7.69 -10.34 -27.08
N GLU A 134 6.95 -11.38 -26.69
CA GLU A 134 7.41 -12.77 -26.84
C GLU A 134 7.58 -13.18 -28.31
N SER A 135 6.65 -12.81 -29.19
CA SER A 135 6.76 -13.09 -30.63
C SER A 135 7.96 -12.40 -31.29
N GLN A 136 8.29 -11.17 -30.87
CA GLN A 136 9.47 -10.44 -31.34
C GLN A 136 10.76 -11.09 -30.83
N GLN A 137 10.82 -11.48 -29.55
CA GLN A 137 11.95 -12.21 -28.99
C GLN A 137 12.16 -13.58 -29.64
N ALA A 138 11.09 -14.32 -29.93
CA ALA A 138 11.16 -15.59 -30.64
C ALA A 138 11.71 -15.41 -32.06
N SER A 139 11.29 -14.36 -32.77
CA SER A 139 11.77 -14.02 -34.11
C SER A 139 13.26 -13.61 -34.12
N LEU A 140 13.72 -12.89 -33.09
CA LEU A 140 15.14 -12.53 -32.90
C LEU A 140 16.00 -13.76 -32.60
N ARG A 141 15.51 -14.70 -31.77
CA ARG A 141 16.20 -15.97 -31.49
C ARG A 141 16.27 -16.88 -32.71
N HIS A 142 15.27 -16.84 -33.60
CA HIS A 142 15.27 -17.61 -34.83
C HIS A 142 16.27 -17.04 -35.87
N LYS A 143 16.37 -15.70 -35.97
CA LYS A 143 17.37 -15.04 -36.82
C LYS A 143 18.82 -15.33 -36.39
N ASN A 144 19.12 -15.33 -35.08
CA ASN A 144 20.46 -15.64 -34.57
C ASN A 144 20.88 -17.12 -34.72
N LYS A 145 19.95 -18.05 -34.93
CA LYS A 145 20.28 -19.45 -35.23
C LYS A 145 20.55 -19.72 -36.72
N GLN A 146 20.18 -18.79 -37.60
CA GLN A 146 20.33 -18.92 -39.06
C GLN A 146 21.54 -18.19 -39.63
N THR A 147 22.24 -17.36 -38.87
CA THR A 147 23.56 -16.81 -39.26
C THR A 147 24.64 -17.86 -38.97
N PRO A 148 25.23 -18.53 -39.98
CA PRO A 148 26.41 -19.35 -39.75
C PRO A 148 27.58 -18.41 -39.45
N SER A 149 28.42 -18.80 -38.50
CA SER A 149 29.74 -18.22 -38.32
C SER A 149 30.51 -18.38 -39.63
N LEU A 150 30.58 -17.32 -40.44
CA LEU A 150 31.55 -17.25 -41.52
C LEU A 150 32.90 -16.98 -40.85
N GLU A 151 33.59 -18.08 -40.53
CA GLU A 151 35.05 -18.12 -40.48
C GLU A 151 35.58 -17.66 -41.84
N VAL A 152 36.43 -16.62 -41.82
CA VAL A 152 37.77 -16.52 -42.44
C VAL A 152 38.37 -15.18 -42.02
#